data_AF-A0A2H0XY25-F1
#
_entry.id   AF-A0A2H0XY25-F1
#
_cell.length_a   1.000
_cell.length_b   1.000
_cell.length_c   1.000
_cell.angle_alpha   90.00
_cell.angle_beta   90.00
_cell.angle_gamma   90.00
#
_symmetry.space_group_name_H-M   'P 1'
#
loop_
_entity.id
_entity.type
_entity.pdbx_description
1 polymer ?
#
loop_
_entity_poly.entity_id
_entity_poly.type
_entity_poly.pdbx_seq_one_letter_code
_entity_poly.pdbx_strand_id
1 'polypeptide(L)'
;LNKIGNLTADGRPILGLDAEKLAEIVFNISKYCVIVPAHAWTPWFSIFGSKSGFDTIEECFGKYSKYIFAIETGLSSDPAMNWRLSMLDNISLISCSDAHSPSKLGREVCVFETELSYNAMFSAIRHKNPSKFLFTVEFFPEEGKYHYDGHRDCQIRWTPKETKAHNKLCSVCGRPVTVGVMHRVDDLADRSDGFRPATAIPFKSMIPLQEIIAESKGRGVGTKAVQEAYHSAVQKLRTEFKILLETSADELRAALLPEIADGIIKVREGKVSIAPGYDGEFGKIKIFSEPHPASSASGGLGTSLHFMERGI
;
A
#
# COMPACT_ATOMS: atom_id res chain seq x y z
N LEU A 1 -32.82 -8.37 -11.20
CA LEU A 1 -31.60 -8.68 -10.44
C LEU A 1 -31.68 -10.02 -9.69
N ASN A 2 -32.78 -10.39 -9.01
CA ASN A 2 -32.92 -11.72 -8.36
C ASN A 2 -32.79 -12.95 -9.29
N LYS A 3 -32.98 -12.78 -10.61
CA LYS A 3 -32.79 -13.85 -11.61
C LYS A 3 -31.31 -14.14 -11.94
N ILE A 4 -30.40 -13.24 -11.54
CA ILE A 4 -28.98 -13.25 -11.96
C ILE A 4 -28.02 -13.14 -10.77
N GLY A 5 -28.53 -13.19 -9.54
CA GLY A 5 -27.74 -13.11 -8.32
C GLY A 5 -28.62 -13.05 -7.07
N ASN A 6 -28.04 -13.40 -5.92
CA ASN A 6 -28.73 -13.34 -4.63
C ASN A 6 -28.45 -11.97 -3.97
N LEU A 7 -29.47 -11.10 -3.97
CA LEU A 7 -29.35 -9.74 -3.43
C LEU A 7 -29.53 -9.65 -1.91
N THR A 8 -29.91 -10.75 -1.25
CA THR A 8 -30.26 -10.77 0.17
C THR A 8 -29.26 -11.55 1.02
N ALA A 9 -28.33 -12.28 0.40
CA ALA A 9 -27.35 -13.10 1.11
C ALA A 9 -26.14 -12.30 1.62
N ASP A 10 -25.77 -11.22 0.93
CA ASP A 10 -24.53 -10.47 1.20
C ASP A 10 -24.75 -8.97 0.92
N GLY A 11 -24.07 -8.10 1.66
CA GLY A 11 -24.00 -6.66 1.38
C GLY A 11 -23.29 -6.33 0.07
N ARG A 12 -22.47 -7.26 -0.44
CA ARG A 12 -21.89 -7.21 -1.80
C ARG A 12 -22.51 -8.33 -2.66
N PRO A 13 -23.57 -8.05 -3.44
CA PRO A 13 -24.24 -9.09 -4.22
C PRO A 13 -23.33 -9.63 -5.33
N ILE A 14 -23.25 -10.96 -5.44
CA ILE A 14 -22.57 -11.64 -6.55
C ILE A 14 -23.57 -11.78 -7.71
N LEU A 15 -23.23 -11.19 -8.84
CA LEU A 15 -24.05 -11.21 -10.05
C LEU A 15 -23.34 -12.04 -11.13
N GLY A 16 -24.04 -13.01 -11.71
CA GLY A 16 -23.59 -13.73 -12.91
C GLY A 16 -23.75 -12.87 -14.15
N LEU A 17 -23.01 -11.76 -14.23
CA LEU A 17 -23.05 -10.78 -15.31
C LEU A 17 -21.63 -10.35 -15.69
N ASP A 18 -21.41 -10.18 -16.99
CA ASP A 18 -20.20 -9.55 -17.50
C ASP A 18 -20.13 -8.07 -17.11
N ALA A 19 -18.92 -7.55 -16.92
CA ALA A 19 -18.68 -6.16 -16.52
C ALA A 19 -19.23 -5.15 -17.54
N GLU A 20 -19.09 -5.41 -18.84
CA GLU A 20 -19.68 -4.58 -19.89
C GLU A 20 -21.22 -4.53 -19.77
N LYS A 21 -21.87 -5.66 -19.49
CA LYS A 21 -23.33 -5.72 -19.35
C LYS A 21 -23.81 -5.01 -18.09
N LEU A 22 -23.06 -5.12 -17.00
CA LEU A 22 -23.31 -4.34 -15.79
C LEU A 22 -23.18 -2.84 -16.08
N ALA A 23 -22.14 -2.43 -16.80
CA ALA A 23 -21.93 -1.03 -17.18
C ALA A 23 -23.06 -0.47 -18.04
N GLU A 24 -23.55 -1.24 -19.02
CA GLU A 24 -24.74 -0.87 -19.79
C GLU A 24 -25.94 -0.58 -18.89
N ILE A 25 -26.24 -1.49 -17.97
CA ILE A 25 -27.39 -1.33 -17.06
C ILE A 25 -27.22 -0.08 -16.21
N VAL A 26 -26.05 0.08 -15.58
CA VAL A 26 -25.79 1.19 -14.64
C VAL A 26 -25.83 2.53 -15.35
N PHE A 27 -25.17 2.68 -16.50
CA PHE A 27 -25.13 3.95 -17.22
C PHE A 27 -26.46 4.33 -17.88
N ASN A 28 -27.33 3.35 -18.16
CA ASN A 28 -28.69 3.61 -18.63
C ASN A 28 -29.65 4.07 -17.51
N ILE A 29 -29.32 3.87 -16.23
CA ILE A 29 -30.15 4.32 -15.11
C ILE A 29 -30.05 5.83 -14.91
N SER A 30 -28.82 6.37 -14.89
CA SER A 30 -28.58 7.79 -14.65
C SER A 30 -27.18 8.19 -15.06
N LYS A 31 -27.03 9.39 -15.62
CA LYS A 31 -25.73 10.01 -15.90
C LYS A 31 -24.88 10.27 -14.64
N TYR A 32 -25.51 10.26 -13.46
CA TYR A 32 -24.83 10.43 -12.19
C TYR A 32 -24.23 9.13 -11.67
N CYS A 33 -24.64 7.96 -12.18
CA CYS A 33 -24.06 6.70 -11.78
C CYS A 33 -22.60 6.61 -12.24
N VAL A 34 -21.74 6.13 -11.36
CA VAL A 34 -20.31 5.96 -11.59
C VAL A 34 -19.95 4.50 -11.33
N ILE A 35 -19.12 3.94 -12.19
CA ILE A 35 -18.45 2.66 -11.97
C ILE A 35 -16.97 2.96 -11.78
N VAL A 36 -16.41 2.46 -10.68
CA VAL A 36 -14.98 2.44 -10.41
C VAL A 36 -14.59 0.98 -10.18
N PRO A 37 -13.68 0.40 -10.98
CA PRO A 37 -13.08 -0.89 -10.69
C PRO A 37 -12.38 -0.84 -9.32
N ALA A 38 -12.88 -1.64 -8.38
CA ALA A 38 -12.32 -1.74 -7.04
C ALA A 38 -10.98 -2.48 -7.06
N HIS A 39 -10.08 -2.11 -6.13
CA HIS A 39 -8.82 -2.77 -5.80
C HIS A 39 -8.13 -3.44 -7.00
N ALA A 40 -7.71 -2.63 -7.98
CA ALA A 40 -7.51 -3.02 -9.38
C ALA A 40 -6.56 -4.19 -9.65
N TRP A 41 -5.70 -4.52 -8.69
CA TRP A 41 -4.59 -5.46 -8.87
C TRP A 41 -4.67 -6.74 -8.03
N THR A 42 -5.71 -6.92 -7.19
CA THR A 42 -5.77 -8.18 -6.43
C THR A 42 -5.92 -9.36 -7.41
N PRO A 43 -5.25 -10.51 -7.18
CA PRO A 43 -5.11 -11.54 -8.21
C PRO A 43 -6.42 -12.04 -8.81
N TRP A 44 -7.48 -12.05 -8.00
CA TRP A 44 -8.84 -12.46 -8.36
C TRP A 44 -9.80 -11.28 -8.24
N PHE A 45 -10.88 -11.29 -9.02
CA PHE A 45 -11.99 -10.32 -8.93
C PHE A 45 -11.58 -8.84 -9.11
N SER A 46 -10.45 -8.59 -9.77
CA SER A 46 -9.97 -7.23 -10.06
C SER A 46 -9.66 -7.06 -11.52
N ILE A 47 -9.79 -5.84 -12.02
CA ILE A 47 -9.70 -5.54 -13.45
C ILE A 47 -8.35 -5.94 -14.05
N PHE A 48 -7.23 -5.78 -13.35
CA PHE A 48 -5.89 -6.14 -13.83
C PHE A 48 -5.31 -7.35 -13.10
N GLY A 49 -6.13 -8.09 -12.35
CA GLY A 49 -5.70 -9.24 -11.56
C GLY A 49 -5.02 -10.32 -12.41
N SER A 50 -3.97 -10.96 -11.86
CA SER A 50 -3.15 -11.94 -12.59
C SER A 50 -3.84 -13.27 -12.92
N LYS A 51 -5.02 -13.54 -12.33
CA LYS A 51 -5.77 -14.80 -12.54
C LYS A 51 -7.09 -14.62 -13.29
N SER A 52 -7.79 -13.52 -13.06
CA SER A 52 -9.11 -13.27 -13.64
C SER A 52 -9.27 -11.88 -14.26
N GLY A 53 -8.18 -11.12 -14.38
CA GLY A 53 -8.20 -9.77 -14.94
C GLY A 53 -8.04 -9.73 -16.45
N PHE A 54 -8.03 -8.51 -16.95
CA PHE A 54 -7.84 -8.08 -18.33
C PHE A 54 -6.52 -7.32 -18.44
N ASP A 55 -6.04 -7.11 -19.67
CA ASP A 55 -4.83 -6.32 -19.92
C ASP A 55 -5.18 -4.82 -20.11
N THR A 56 -6.43 -4.50 -20.46
CA THR A 56 -6.92 -3.12 -20.67
C THR A 56 -8.31 -2.86 -20.08
N ILE A 57 -8.68 -1.59 -19.92
CA ILE A 57 -10.04 -1.19 -19.48
C ILE A 57 -11.06 -1.51 -20.57
N GLU A 58 -10.66 -1.37 -21.83
CA GLU A 58 -11.43 -1.66 -23.03
C GLU A 58 -11.85 -3.13 -23.11
N GLU A 59 -10.95 -4.06 -22.79
CA GLU A 59 -11.28 -5.48 -22.74
C GLU A 59 -12.35 -5.81 -21.68
N CYS A 60 -12.33 -5.12 -20.54
CA CYS A 60 -13.27 -5.34 -19.45
C CYS A 60 -14.66 -4.71 -19.71
N PHE A 61 -14.68 -3.47 -20.22
CA PHE A 61 -15.89 -2.65 -20.31
C PHE A 61 -16.37 -2.39 -21.75
N GLY A 62 -15.66 -2.89 -22.76
CA GLY A 62 -16.01 -2.72 -24.17
C GLY A 62 -16.31 -1.27 -24.53
N LYS A 63 -17.47 -1.02 -25.15
CA LYS A 63 -17.86 0.33 -25.59
C LYS A 63 -18.11 1.33 -24.44
N TYR A 64 -18.19 0.85 -23.20
CA TYR A 64 -18.40 1.67 -22.00
C TYR A 64 -17.10 2.07 -21.30
N SER A 65 -15.93 1.61 -21.77
CA SER A 65 -14.62 1.98 -21.19
C SER A 65 -14.42 3.50 -21.09
N LYS A 66 -14.90 4.26 -22.09
CA LYS A 66 -14.88 5.74 -22.10
C LYS A 66 -15.58 6.43 -20.93
N TYR A 67 -16.42 5.71 -20.17
CA TYR A 67 -17.08 6.23 -18.98
C TYR A 67 -16.36 5.88 -17.68
N ILE A 68 -15.33 5.02 -17.75
CA ILE A 68 -14.46 4.69 -16.62
C ILE A 68 -13.37 5.74 -16.55
N PHE A 69 -13.47 6.64 -15.57
CA PHE A 69 -12.53 7.75 -15.38
C PHE A 69 -11.67 7.59 -14.12
N ALA A 70 -11.90 6.53 -13.35
CA ALA A 70 -11.16 6.24 -12.14
C ALA A 70 -11.02 4.73 -11.93
N ILE A 71 -9.97 4.34 -11.25
CA ILE A 71 -9.78 3.00 -10.67
C ILE A 71 -9.35 3.17 -9.21
N GLU A 72 -9.70 2.20 -8.38
CA GLU A 72 -9.19 2.11 -7.02
C GLU A 72 -7.89 1.30 -7.01
N THR A 73 -6.80 1.87 -6.50
CA THR A 73 -5.50 1.17 -6.37
C THR A 73 -5.63 -0.07 -5.50
N GLY A 74 -6.28 0.09 -4.34
CA GLY A 74 -6.45 -0.91 -3.30
C GLY A 74 -5.13 -1.32 -2.66
N LEU A 75 -5.24 -2.05 -1.54
CA LEU A 75 -4.15 -2.39 -0.61
C LEU A 75 -2.94 -3.16 -1.19
N SER A 76 -3.00 -3.59 -2.44
CA SER A 76 -1.94 -4.37 -3.11
C SER A 76 -1.13 -3.56 -4.12
N SER A 77 -1.49 -2.29 -4.34
CA SER A 77 -0.75 -1.39 -5.23
C SER A 77 -0.84 0.05 -4.74
N ASP A 78 0.08 0.89 -5.20
CA ASP A 78 0.03 2.32 -4.98
C ASP A 78 0.04 3.09 -6.33
N PRO A 79 -0.06 4.43 -6.30
CA PRO A 79 0.03 5.23 -7.52
C PRO A 79 1.34 5.07 -8.28
N ALA A 80 2.48 4.88 -7.61
CA ALA A 80 3.78 4.70 -8.26
C ALA A 80 3.82 3.45 -9.13
N MET A 81 3.27 2.33 -8.64
CA MET A 81 3.10 1.10 -9.43
C MET A 81 2.23 1.34 -10.68
N ASN A 82 1.12 2.08 -10.53
CA ASN A 82 0.17 2.33 -11.61
C ASN A 82 0.68 3.36 -12.64
N TRP A 83 1.51 4.32 -12.24
CA TRP A 83 2.13 5.32 -13.13
C TRP A 83 3.02 4.71 -14.21
N ARG A 84 3.43 3.45 -14.01
CA ARG A 84 4.21 2.67 -14.99
C ARG A 84 3.41 2.26 -16.23
N LEU A 85 2.09 2.51 -16.26
CA LEU A 85 1.18 2.15 -17.36
C LEU A 85 0.58 3.40 -18.00
N SER A 86 0.99 3.74 -19.22
CA SER A 86 0.47 4.93 -19.92
C SER A 86 -1.03 4.90 -20.18
N MET A 87 -1.64 3.71 -20.29
CA MET A 87 -3.09 3.55 -20.43
C MET A 87 -3.89 4.13 -19.24
N LEU A 88 -3.24 4.34 -18.08
CA LEU A 88 -3.86 4.88 -16.88
C LEU A 88 -3.64 6.39 -16.70
N ASP A 89 -2.96 7.08 -17.63
CA ASP A 89 -2.64 8.51 -17.48
C ASP A 89 -3.88 9.40 -17.36
N ASN A 90 -4.93 9.05 -18.10
CA ASN A 90 -6.21 9.76 -18.09
C ASN A 90 -7.20 9.23 -17.04
N ILE A 91 -6.77 8.26 -16.25
CA ILE A 91 -7.56 7.65 -15.18
C ILE A 91 -7.12 8.25 -13.85
N SER A 92 -8.09 8.63 -13.02
CA SER A 92 -7.82 9.03 -11.65
C SER A 92 -7.63 7.81 -10.77
N LEU A 93 -6.49 7.76 -10.09
CA LEU A 93 -6.21 6.74 -9.09
C LEU A 93 -6.84 7.20 -7.78
N ILE A 94 -7.79 6.42 -7.26
CA ILE A 94 -8.41 6.67 -5.96
C ILE A 94 -7.97 5.59 -4.97
N SER A 95 -8.05 5.92 -3.69
CA SER A 95 -7.60 5.06 -2.60
C SER A 95 -8.69 4.98 -1.54
N CYS A 96 -9.06 3.77 -1.15
CA CYS A 96 -10.18 3.48 -0.26
C CYS A 96 -9.84 2.32 0.66
N SER A 97 -10.22 2.45 1.93
CA SER A 97 -9.82 1.48 2.96
C SER A 97 -10.33 0.05 2.80
N ASP A 98 -11.40 -0.21 2.04
CA ASP A 98 -12.14 -1.48 2.05
C ASP A 98 -12.32 -2.04 3.49
N ALA A 99 -12.81 -1.19 4.39
CA ALA A 99 -12.79 -1.45 5.82
C ALA A 99 -13.87 -2.47 6.22
N HIS A 100 -13.41 -3.60 6.75
CA HIS A 100 -14.26 -4.67 7.30
C HIS A 100 -14.32 -4.64 8.85
N SER A 101 -13.71 -3.64 9.46
CA SER A 101 -13.82 -3.36 10.89
C SER A 101 -13.62 -1.86 11.13
N PRO A 102 -14.21 -1.29 12.20
CA PRO A 102 -14.01 0.13 12.54
C PRO A 102 -12.54 0.51 12.69
N SER A 103 -11.72 -0.40 13.22
CA SER A 103 -10.27 -0.20 13.38
C SER A 103 -9.48 -0.10 12.08
N LYS A 104 -10.04 -0.55 10.95
CA LYS A 104 -9.40 -0.49 9.63
C LYS A 104 -9.90 0.68 8.78
N LEU A 105 -10.85 1.46 9.30
CA LEU A 105 -11.41 2.60 8.58
C LEU A 105 -10.33 3.65 8.35
N GLY A 106 -10.22 4.14 7.10
CA GLY A 106 -9.32 5.23 6.76
C GLY A 106 -7.84 4.85 6.64
N ARG A 107 -7.49 3.56 6.61
CA ARG A 107 -6.10 3.13 6.28
C ARG A 107 -5.65 3.54 4.87
N GLU A 108 -6.62 3.83 4.00
CA GLU A 108 -6.47 4.37 2.66
C GLU A 108 -7.60 5.36 2.41
N VAL A 109 -7.28 6.56 1.92
CA VAL A 109 -8.25 7.65 1.68
C VAL A 109 -7.87 8.55 0.52
N CYS A 110 -8.87 9.21 -0.07
CA CYS A 110 -8.68 10.36 -0.95
C CYS A 110 -8.90 11.67 -0.19
N VAL A 111 -8.05 12.67 -0.46
CA VAL A 111 -8.15 14.01 0.15
C VAL A 111 -8.67 15.02 -0.87
N PHE A 112 -9.76 15.70 -0.53
CA PHE A 112 -10.46 16.63 -1.41
C PHE A 112 -10.56 18.03 -0.80
N GLU A 113 -10.47 19.05 -1.66
CA GLU A 113 -10.76 20.46 -1.38
C GLU A 113 -12.00 20.89 -2.17
N THR A 114 -13.15 20.28 -1.84
CA THR A 114 -14.41 20.49 -2.53
C THR A 114 -15.54 20.78 -1.55
N GLU A 115 -16.69 21.23 -2.06
CA GLU A 115 -17.92 21.06 -1.30
C GLU A 115 -18.12 19.58 -0.95
N LEU A 116 -18.68 19.31 0.23
CA LEU A 116 -19.00 17.95 0.67
C LEU A 116 -20.27 17.47 -0.04
N SER A 117 -20.16 17.25 -1.34
CA SER A 117 -21.25 16.78 -2.19
C SER A 117 -20.76 15.75 -3.20
N TYR A 118 -21.62 14.79 -3.52
CA TYR A 118 -21.36 13.75 -4.51
C TYR A 118 -20.84 14.33 -5.84
N ASN A 119 -21.52 15.37 -6.35
CA ASN A 119 -21.18 15.99 -7.61
C ASN A 119 -19.82 16.68 -7.58
N ALA A 120 -19.50 17.42 -6.51
CA ALA A 120 -18.22 18.13 -6.41
C ALA A 120 -17.04 17.15 -6.30
N MET A 121 -17.18 16.10 -5.48
CA MET A 121 -16.15 15.07 -5.31
C MET A 121 -15.90 14.28 -6.60
N PHE A 122 -16.96 13.74 -7.23
CA PHE A 122 -16.79 12.98 -8.47
C PHE A 122 -16.41 13.84 -9.67
N SER A 123 -16.74 15.14 -9.67
CA SER A 123 -16.21 16.07 -10.67
C SER A 123 -14.70 16.26 -10.50
N ALA A 124 -14.20 16.39 -9.26
CA ALA A 124 -12.77 16.50 -8.98
C ALA A 124 -12.00 15.24 -9.43
N ILE A 125 -12.56 14.05 -9.13
CA ILE A 125 -12.00 12.76 -9.58
C ILE A 125 -12.03 12.68 -11.11
N ARG A 126 -13.18 12.92 -11.76
CA ARG A 126 -13.34 12.78 -13.22
C ARG A 126 -12.39 13.66 -14.02
N HIS A 127 -12.14 14.88 -13.57
CA HIS A 127 -11.27 15.83 -14.26
C HIS A 127 -9.83 15.82 -13.74
N LYS A 128 -9.52 14.93 -12.78
CA LYS A 128 -8.19 14.81 -12.17
C LYS A 128 -7.62 16.18 -11.74
N ASN A 129 -8.48 17.01 -11.15
CA ASN A 129 -8.16 18.41 -10.86
C ASN A 129 -7.31 18.53 -9.58
N PRO A 130 -6.02 18.91 -9.67
CA PRO A 130 -5.12 18.90 -8.51
C PRO A 130 -5.43 19.97 -7.46
N SER A 131 -6.24 20.99 -7.80
CA SER A 131 -6.72 21.98 -6.83
C SER A 131 -7.92 21.50 -6.00
N LYS A 132 -8.51 20.35 -6.37
CA LYS A 132 -9.75 19.81 -5.80
C LYS A 132 -9.61 18.37 -5.32
N PHE A 133 -8.84 17.54 -6.03
CA PHE A 133 -8.41 16.23 -5.59
C PHE A 133 -6.92 16.32 -5.29
N LEU A 134 -6.59 16.52 -4.01
CA LEU A 134 -5.28 17.00 -3.60
C LEU A 134 -4.23 15.89 -3.62
N PHE A 135 -4.56 14.76 -3.00
CA PHE A 135 -3.70 13.58 -2.94
C PHE A 135 -4.49 12.36 -2.45
N THR A 136 -3.90 11.17 -2.60
CA THR A 136 -4.31 9.96 -1.89
C THR A 136 -3.38 9.68 -0.71
N VAL A 137 -3.90 8.97 0.28
CA VAL A 137 -3.14 8.38 1.37
C VAL A 137 -3.18 6.89 1.16
N GLU A 138 -1.99 6.29 1.06
CA GLU A 138 -1.83 4.89 0.67
C GLU A 138 -1.19 4.09 1.79
N PHE A 139 -1.55 2.81 1.86
CA PHE A 139 -0.78 1.83 2.61
C PHE A 139 0.53 1.48 1.86
N PHE A 140 1.47 0.81 2.53
CA PHE A 140 2.63 0.25 1.83
C PHE A 140 2.22 -1.08 1.17
N PRO A 141 2.09 -1.15 -0.18
CA PRO A 141 1.65 -2.38 -0.85
C PRO A 141 2.62 -3.54 -0.64
N GLU A 142 3.88 -3.26 -0.28
CA GLU A 142 4.92 -4.25 0.02
C GLU A 142 4.60 -5.11 1.24
N GLU A 143 3.73 -4.66 2.15
CA GLU A 143 3.24 -5.52 3.23
C GLU A 143 2.34 -6.65 2.70
N GLY A 144 1.78 -6.51 1.51
CA GLY A 144 0.95 -7.50 0.86
C GLY A 144 1.61 -8.88 0.77
N LYS A 145 0.86 -9.92 1.13
CA LYS A 145 1.32 -11.32 1.15
C LYS A 145 1.88 -11.85 -0.19
N TYR A 146 1.44 -11.24 -1.28
CA TYR A 146 1.77 -11.64 -2.64
C TYR A 146 2.28 -10.43 -3.41
N HIS A 147 3.03 -9.52 -2.76
CA HIS A 147 3.54 -8.34 -3.44
C HIS A 147 4.64 -8.71 -4.45
N TYR A 148 5.71 -9.34 -3.98
CA TYR A 148 6.79 -9.87 -4.82
C TYR A 148 6.58 -11.33 -5.19
N ASP A 149 7.35 -11.78 -6.18
CA ASP A 149 7.44 -13.18 -6.53
C ASP A 149 8.22 -13.93 -5.47
N GLY A 150 7.89 -15.20 -5.25
CA GLY A 150 8.77 -16.00 -4.43
C GLY A 150 8.39 -17.44 -4.22
N HIS A 151 9.23 -18.11 -3.44
CA HIS A 151 9.11 -19.50 -3.06
C HIS A 151 9.49 -19.61 -1.59
N ARG A 152 8.48 -19.59 -0.73
CA ARG A 152 8.61 -19.48 0.74
C ARG A 152 9.50 -20.56 1.32
N ASP A 153 9.30 -21.81 0.93
CA ASP A 153 10.06 -22.96 1.44
C ASP A 153 11.58 -22.83 1.17
N CYS A 154 11.96 -22.05 0.15
CA CYS A 154 13.36 -21.81 -0.20
C CYS A 154 13.82 -20.39 0.12
N GLN A 155 12.98 -19.58 0.77
CA GLN A 155 13.25 -18.17 1.12
C GLN A 155 13.67 -17.32 -0.08
N ILE A 156 13.17 -17.67 -1.28
CA ILE A 156 13.38 -16.86 -2.47
C ILE A 156 12.33 -15.78 -2.51
N ARG A 157 12.78 -14.53 -2.54
CA ARG A 157 11.98 -13.34 -2.77
C ARG A 157 12.63 -12.53 -3.88
N TRP A 158 11.91 -12.39 -4.99
CA TRP A 158 12.43 -11.79 -6.21
C TRP A 158 11.53 -10.67 -6.72
N THR A 159 12.18 -9.67 -7.30
CA THR A 159 11.55 -8.72 -8.20
C THR A 159 11.08 -9.44 -9.48
N PRO A 160 10.10 -8.87 -10.22
CA PRO A 160 9.65 -9.46 -11.47
C PRO A 160 10.79 -9.70 -12.48
N LYS A 161 11.77 -8.79 -12.52
CA LYS A 161 12.95 -8.87 -13.39
C LYS A 161 13.84 -10.08 -13.05
N GLU A 162 14.09 -10.32 -11.76
CA GLU A 162 14.86 -11.48 -11.29
C GLU A 162 14.12 -12.78 -11.63
N THR A 163 12.81 -12.85 -11.36
CA THR A 163 11.99 -14.01 -11.72
C THR A 163 12.01 -14.32 -13.21
N LYS A 164 11.92 -13.29 -14.07
CA LYS A 164 12.05 -13.44 -15.54
C LYS A 164 13.42 -13.98 -15.93
N ALA A 165 14.50 -13.49 -15.31
CA ALA A 165 15.86 -14.01 -15.54
C ALA A 165 16.03 -15.48 -15.14
N HIS A 166 15.24 -15.96 -14.17
CA HIS A 166 15.21 -17.34 -13.71
C HIS A 166 14.10 -18.19 -14.36
N ASN A 167 13.48 -17.73 -15.46
CA ASN A 167 12.40 -18.44 -16.16
C ASN A 167 11.24 -18.87 -15.25
N LYS A 168 10.94 -18.08 -14.23
CA LYS A 168 9.92 -18.37 -13.19
C LYS A 168 10.19 -19.62 -12.36
N LEU A 169 11.43 -20.13 -12.35
CA LEU A 169 11.82 -21.31 -11.56
C LEU A 169 12.71 -20.91 -10.38
N CYS A 170 12.43 -21.47 -9.21
CA CYS A 170 13.22 -21.28 -8.01
C CYS A 170 14.67 -21.78 -8.23
N SER A 171 15.66 -20.94 -7.93
CA SER A 171 17.08 -21.27 -8.11
C SER A 171 17.58 -22.37 -7.17
N VAL A 172 16.85 -22.66 -6.10
CA VAL A 172 17.22 -23.66 -5.09
C VAL A 172 16.64 -25.04 -5.41
N CYS A 173 15.36 -25.12 -5.78
CA CYS A 173 14.67 -26.41 -5.94
C CYS A 173 14.11 -26.67 -7.36
N GLY A 174 14.20 -25.71 -8.28
CA GLY A 174 13.72 -25.83 -9.65
C GLY A 174 12.20 -25.80 -9.84
N ARG A 175 11.41 -25.70 -8.75
CA ARG A 175 9.95 -25.58 -8.84
C ARG A 175 9.52 -24.17 -9.26
N PRO A 176 8.33 -24.00 -9.86
CA PRO A 176 7.80 -22.67 -10.17
C PRO A 176 7.68 -21.79 -8.93
N VAL A 177 8.01 -20.50 -9.06
CA VAL A 177 7.75 -19.50 -8.02
C VAL A 177 6.29 -19.03 -8.08
N THR A 178 5.74 -18.62 -6.93
CA THR A 178 4.47 -17.91 -6.87
C THR A 178 4.68 -16.50 -7.41
N VAL A 179 3.96 -16.12 -8.47
CA VAL A 179 4.01 -14.77 -9.04
C VAL A 179 3.17 -13.80 -8.21
N GLY A 180 3.76 -12.67 -7.86
CA GLY A 180 3.15 -11.60 -7.07
C GLY A 180 2.41 -10.57 -7.92
N VAL A 181 1.78 -9.61 -7.22
CA VAL A 181 1.05 -8.49 -7.81
C VAL A 181 1.99 -7.58 -8.60
N MET A 182 3.19 -7.32 -8.09
CA MET A 182 4.18 -6.49 -8.78
C MET A 182 4.62 -7.09 -10.11
N HIS A 183 4.59 -8.42 -10.27
CA HIS A 183 4.85 -9.08 -11.55
C HIS A 183 3.78 -8.77 -12.57
N ARG A 184 2.51 -8.76 -12.16
CA ARG A 184 1.40 -8.41 -13.06
C ARG A 184 1.44 -6.95 -13.48
N VAL A 185 1.80 -6.05 -12.56
CA VAL A 185 2.09 -4.65 -12.91
C VAL A 185 3.24 -4.58 -13.90
N ASP A 186 4.33 -5.30 -13.66
CA ASP A 186 5.51 -5.32 -14.53
C ASP A 186 5.24 -5.91 -15.93
N ASP A 187 4.34 -6.91 -16.03
CA ASP A 187 3.94 -7.49 -17.31
C ASP A 187 3.14 -6.51 -18.19
N LEU A 188 2.37 -5.60 -17.57
CA LEU A 188 1.57 -4.60 -18.27
C LEU A 188 2.26 -3.24 -18.38
N ALA A 189 3.34 -3.01 -17.63
CA ALA A 189 4.05 -1.73 -17.60
C ALA A 189 4.75 -1.43 -18.92
N ASP A 190 4.57 -0.20 -19.41
CA ASP A 190 5.27 0.35 -20.58
C ASP A 190 6.32 1.40 -20.20
N ARG A 191 6.52 1.63 -18.90
CA ARG A 191 7.49 2.57 -18.33
C ARG A 191 8.33 1.94 -17.23
N SER A 192 9.49 2.52 -17.01
CA SER A 192 10.39 2.14 -15.93
C SER A 192 9.77 2.42 -14.57
N ASP A 193 10.24 1.69 -13.57
CA ASP A 193 9.96 2.00 -12.17
C ASP A 193 10.41 3.43 -11.82
N GLY A 194 9.68 4.08 -10.91
CA GLY A 194 9.90 5.47 -10.49
C GLY A 194 9.42 6.55 -11.48
N PHE A 195 8.83 6.19 -12.62
CA PHE A 195 8.23 7.19 -13.52
C PHE A 195 7.03 7.89 -12.85
N ARG A 196 6.94 9.22 -13.01
CA ARG A 196 5.80 10.02 -12.52
C ARG A 196 5.23 10.90 -13.63
N PRO A 197 3.98 10.69 -14.06
CA PRO A 197 3.30 11.56 -15.01
C PRO A 197 3.18 12.99 -14.50
N ALA A 198 3.28 13.98 -15.40
CA ALA A 198 3.09 15.39 -15.04
C ALA A 198 1.68 15.70 -14.53
N THR A 199 0.69 14.89 -14.94
CA THR A 199 -0.72 14.99 -14.54
C THR A 199 -1.06 14.19 -13.29
N ALA A 200 -0.07 13.54 -12.65
CA ALA A 200 -0.30 12.67 -11.52
C ALA A 200 -0.77 13.44 -10.28
N ILE A 201 -1.90 13.02 -9.72
CA ILE A 201 -2.29 13.38 -8.35
C ILE A 201 -1.27 12.76 -7.40
N PRO A 202 -0.65 13.53 -6.48
CA PRO A 202 0.34 12.99 -5.56
C PRO A 202 -0.28 12.00 -4.57
N PHE A 203 0.57 11.23 -3.89
CA PHE A 203 0.16 10.36 -2.80
C PHE A 203 1.11 10.48 -1.61
N LYS A 204 0.67 10.00 -0.46
CA LYS A 204 1.47 9.89 0.76
C LYS A 204 1.31 8.48 1.33
N SER A 205 2.41 7.76 1.51
CA SER A 205 2.38 6.49 2.23
C SER A 205 2.22 6.73 3.74
N MET A 206 1.46 5.86 4.39
CA MET A 206 1.12 5.98 5.81
C MET A 206 1.27 4.65 6.53
N ILE A 207 1.69 4.74 7.80
CA ILE A 207 1.55 3.67 8.78
C ILE A 207 0.57 4.16 9.85
N PRO A 208 -0.46 3.37 10.22
CA PRO A 208 -1.39 3.74 11.28
C PRO A 208 -0.67 4.14 12.56
N LEU A 209 -1.18 5.16 13.26
CA LEU A 209 -0.52 5.73 14.44
C LEU A 209 -0.32 4.68 15.54
N GLN A 210 -1.26 3.75 15.70
CA GLN A 210 -1.13 2.66 16.67
C GLN A 210 0.06 1.74 16.37
N GLU A 211 0.37 1.50 15.09
CA GLU A 211 1.50 0.67 14.67
C GLU A 211 2.83 1.40 14.89
N ILE A 212 2.89 2.69 14.58
CA ILE A 212 4.05 3.53 14.91
C ILE A 212 4.33 3.50 16.42
N ILE A 213 3.30 3.72 17.24
CA ILE A 213 3.42 3.70 18.70
C ILE A 213 3.86 2.32 19.22
N ALA A 214 3.32 1.25 18.64
CA ALA A 214 3.65 -0.12 19.00
C ALA A 214 5.12 -0.42 18.75
N GLU A 215 5.63 -0.07 17.56
CA GLU A 215 7.03 -0.25 17.20
C GLU A 215 7.95 0.61 18.07
N SER A 216 7.63 1.90 18.26
CA SER A 216 8.41 2.81 19.13
C SER A 216 8.51 2.30 20.57
N LYS A 217 7.52 1.53 21.06
CA LYS A 217 7.50 0.96 22.41
C LYS A 217 8.05 -0.47 22.48
N GLY A 218 8.33 -1.12 21.36
CA GLY A 218 8.66 -2.55 21.31
C GLY A 218 7.54 -3.44 21.85
N ARG A 219 6.27 -3.08 21.60
CA ARG A 219 5.08 -3.78 22.12
C ARG A 219 4.10 -4.12 20.99
N GLY A 220 3.19 -5.05 21.26
CA GLY A 220 2.09 -5.33 20.32
C GLY A 220 1.08 -4.18 20.24
N VAL A 221 0.51 -3.98 19.05
CA VAL A 221 -0.50 -2.94 18.75
C VAL A 221 -1.73 -3.02 19.68
N GLY A 222 -2.14 -4.23 20.06
CA GLY A 222 -3.28 -4.47 20.96
C GLY A 222 -3.01 -4.27 22.45
N THR A 223 -1.80 -3.87 22.85
CA THR A 223 -1.47 -3.73 24.28
C THR A 223 -2.10 -2.47 24.88
N LYS A 224 -2.49 -2.53 26.16
CA LYS A 224 -3.06 -1.40 26.91
C LYS A 224 -2.17 -0.15 26.84
N ALA A 225 -0.85 -0.33 26.92
CA ALA A 225 0.11 0.77 26.85
C ALA A 225 0.15 1.47 25.47
N VAL A 226 -0.07 0.74 24.37
CA VAL A 226 -0.18 1.33 23.03
C VAL A 226 -1.50 2.07 22.89
N GLN A 227 -2.60 1.46 23.34
CA GLN A 227 -3.92 2.09 23.31
C GLN A 227 -3.94 3.38 24.13
N GLU A 228 -3.40 3.39 25.35
CA GLU A 228 -3.33 4.60 26.18
C GLU A 228 -2.52 5.71 25.51
N ALA A 229 -1.37 5.38 24.91
CA ALA A 229 -0.55 6.34 24.18
C ALA A 229 -1.27 6.89 22.94
N TYR A 230 -1.97 6.03 22.19
CA TYR A 230 -2.78 6.43 21.04
C TYR A 230 -3.88 7.42 21.44
N HIS A 231 -4.69 7.07 22.45
CA HIS A 231 -5.78 7.93 22.92
C HIS A 231 -5.24 9.26 23.47
N SER A 232 -4.11 9.23 24.19
CA SER A 232 -3.45 10.45 24.67
C SER A 232 -2.98 11.35 23.51
N ALA A 233 -2.38 10.77 22.47
CA ALA A 233 -1.95 11.51 21.29
C ALA A 233 -3.14 12.17 20.58
N VAL A 234 -4.21 11.42 20.32
CA VAL A 234 -5.43 11.93 19.68
C VAL A 234 -6.11 12.99 20.54
N GLN A 235 -6.15 12.85 21.86
CA GLN A 235 -6.70 13.87 22.76
C GLN A 235 -5.92 15.20 22.69
N LYS A 236 -4.58 15.14 22.59
CA LYS A 236 -3.73 16.34 22.53
C LYS A 236 -3.73 17.01 21.16
N LEU A 237 -3.72 16.21 20.09
CA LEU A 237 -3.48 16.66 18.71
C LEU A 237 -4.70 16.52 17.78
N ARG A 238 -5.86 16.19 18.36
CA ARG A 238 -7.21 16.06 17.78
C ARG A 238 -7.52 14.79 17.00
N THR A 239 -6.84 14.51 15.90
CA THR A 239 -7.17 13.39 15.00
C THR A 239 -5.91 12.69 14.51
N GLU A 240 -6.03 11.40 14.21
CA GLU A 240 -4.93 10.61 13.67
C GLU A 240 -4.38 11.20 12.36
N PHE A 241 -5.24 11.56 11.40
CA PHE A 241 -4.79 12.18 10.15
C PHE A 241 -4.04 13.48 10.37
N LYS A 242 -4.49 14.34 11.30
CA LYS A 242 -3.77 15.57 11.63
C LYS A 242 -2.37 15.25 12.16
N ILE A 243 -2.29 14.30 13.12
CA ILE A 243 -1.02 13.84 13.70
C ILE A 243 -0.09 13.28 12.63
N LEU A 244 -0.60 12.45 11.72
CA LEU A 244 0.22 11.74 10.74
C LEU A 244 0.60 12.60 9.52
N LEU A 245 -0.21 13.60 9.15
CA LEU A 245 -0.05 14.30 7.87
C LEU A 245 0.25 15.80 7.98
N GLU A 246 -0.14 16.47 9.06
CA GLU A 246 -0.20 17.94 9.13
C GLU A 246 0.59 18.54 10.30
N THR A 247 0.53 17.94 11.50
CA THR A 247 1.16 18.47 12.72
C THR A 247 2.67 18.67 12.51
N SER A 248 3.20 19.83 12.90
CA SER A 248 4.63 20.14 12.70
C SER A 248 5.55 19.25 13.56
N ALA A 249 6.82 19.11 13.17
CA ALA A 249 7.79 18.33 13.94
C ALA A 249 7.94 18.84 15.37
N ASP A 250 7.92 20.17 15.56
CA ASP A 250 8.05 20.79 16.89
C ASP A 250 6.83 20.52 17.76
N GLU A 251 5.61 20.62 17.19
CA GLU A 251 4.38 20.26 17.89
C GLU A 251 4.35 18.78 18.28
N LEU A 252 4.79 17.88 17.39
CA LEU A 252 4.89 16.45 17.68
C LEU A 252 5.84 16.19 18.85
N ARG A 253 7.04 16.79 18.83
CA ARG A 253 8.06 16.63 19.88
C ARG A 253 7.63 17.23 21.22
N ALA A 254 6.83 18.29 21.20
CA ALA A 254 6.28 18.89 22.42
C ALA A 254 5.15 18.04 23.04
N ALA A 255 4.34 17.36 22.21
CA ALA A 255 3.14 16.66 22.66
C ALA A 255 3.32 15.16 22.94
N LEU A 256 4.27 14.51 22.26
CA LEU A 256 4.47 13.06 22.24
C LEU A 256 5.84 12.66 22.80
N LEU A 257 6.02 11.36 23.06
CA LEU A 257 7.36 10.83 23.36
C LEU A 257 8.28 10.97 22.14
N PRO A 258 9.59 11.24 22.33
CA PRO A 258 10.52 11.46 21.23
C PRO A 258 10.49 10.35 20.17
N GLU A 259 10.42 9.09 20.60
CA GLU A 259 10.43 7.93 19.71
C GLU A 259 9.15 7.84 18.85
N ILE A 260 8.00 8.33 19.36
CA ILE A 260 6.75 8.35 18.58
C ILE A 260 6.81 9.51 17.56
N ALA A 261 7.26 10.69 17.99
CA ALA A 261 7.39 11.86 17.12
C ALA A 261 8.37 11.59 15.97
N ASP A 262 9.54 11.02 16.27
CA ASP A 262 10.53 10.67 15.27
C ASP A 262 10.04 9.55 14.34
N GLY A 263 9.25 8.60 14.87
CA GLY A 263 8.61 7.57 14.05
C GLY A 263 7.66 8.15 13.01
N ILE A 264 6.81 9.10 13.41
CA ILE A 264 5.89 9.81 12.49
C ILE A 264 6.69 10.58 11.42
N ILE A 265 7.75 11.28 11.82
CA ILE A 265 8.58 12.06 10.89
C ILE A 265 9.26 11.15 9.87
N LYS A 266 9.84 10.01 10.30
CA LYS A 266 10.45 9.03 9.41
C LYS A 266 9.47 8.47 8.38
N VAL A 267 8.26 8.12 8.81
CA VAL A 267 7.21 7.64 7.91
C VAL A 267 6.86 8.69 6.86
N ARG A 268 6.67 9.96 7.26
CA ARG A 268 6.39 11.07 6.32
C ARG A 268 7.51 11.30 5.31
N GLU A 269 8.76 11.05 5.69
CA GLU A 269 9.93 11.18 4.83
C GLU A 269 10.20 9.93 3.98
N GLY A 270 9.38 8.88 4.10
CA GLY A 270 9.61 7.59 3.43
C GLY A 270 10.85 6.84 3.95
N LYS A 271 11.39 7.22 5.12
CA LYS A 271 12.58 6.63 5.73
C LYS A 271 12.21 5.40 6.56
N VAL A 272 11.69 4.38 5.88
CA VAL A 272 11.34 3.08 6.46
C VAL A 272 12.12 1.96 5.75
N SER A 273 12.41 0.89 6.48
CA SER A 273 12.98 -0.32 5.90
C SER A 273 11.85 -1.24 5.46
N ILE A 274 11.89 -1.65 4.20
CA ILE A 274 10.84 -2.46 3.57
C ILE A 274 11.41 -3.83 3.24
N ALA A 275 10.76 -4.86 3.77
CA ALA A 275 10.97 -6.25 3.40
C ALA A 275 9.67 -6.76 2.76
N PRO A 276 9.56 -6.76 1.42
CA PRO A 276 8.30 -7.09 0.76
C PRO A 276 7.82 -8.51 1.07
N GLY A 277 6.50 -8.66 1.12
CA GLY A 277 5.83 -9.94 1.25
C GLY A 277 5.84 -10.72 -0.06
N TYR A 278 5.79 -12.05 0.06
CA TYR A 278 5.88 -12.96 -1.06
C TYR A 278 5.29 -14.32 -0.66
N ASP A 279 4.76 -15.04 -1.66
CA ASP A 279 4.28 -16.43 -1.52
C ASP A 279 3.43 -16.69 -0.26
N GLY A 280 2.55 -15.75 0.08
CA GLY A 280 1.60 -15.81 1.19
C GLY A 280 2.11 -15.30 2.54
N GLU A 281 3.38 -14.87 2.63
CA GLU A 281 3.96 -14.22 3.81
C GLU A 281 3.80 -12.70 3.71
N PHE A 282 3.26 -12.08 4.77
CA PHE A 282 3.20 -10.61 4.82
C PHE A 282 4.60 -10.03 4.80
N GLY A 283 4.74 -8.90 4.09
CA GLY A 283 5.92 -8.07 4.19
C GLY A 283 6.04 -7.44 5.57
N LYS A 284 7.18 -6.80 5.80
CA LYS A 284 7.47 -6.11 7.05
C LYS A 284 7.98 -4.73 6.73
N ILE A 285 7.30 -3.72 7.26
CA ILE A 285 7.82 -2.35 7.33
C ILE A 285 8.42 -2.16 8.72
N LYS A 286 9.64 -1.63 8.79
CA LYS A 286 10.29 -1.23 10.04
C LYS A 286 10.64 0.25 9.98
N ILE A 287 10.19 1.01 10.98
CA ILE A 287 10.47 2.43 11.15
C ILE A 287 11.83 2.62 11.86
N PHE A 288 12.14 1.72 12.79
CA PHE A 288 13.38 1.73 13.55
C PHE A 288 14.21 0.51 13.15
N SER A 289 15.45 0.77 12.73
CA SER A 289 16.47 -0.28 12.70
C SER A 289 16.67 -0.81 14.12
N GLU A 290 16.85 -2.12 14.27
CA GLU A 290 17.23 -2.67 15.56
C GLU A 290 18.51 -1.96 16.05
N PRO A 291 18.59 -1.58 17.34
CA PRO A 291 19.86 -1.12 17.87
C PRO A 291 20.86 -2.24 17.62
N HIS A 292 21.90 -1.93 16.83
CA HIS A 292 23.07 -2.81 16.77
C HIS A 292 23.44 -3.14 18.21
N PRO A 293 23.58 -4.43 18.59
CA PRO A 293 24.17 -4.74 19.88
C PRO A 293 25.52 -4.02 19.88
N ALA A 294 25.68 -3.08 20.82
CA ALA A 294 26.91 -2.36 21.02
C ALA A 294 28.02 -3.40 20.96
N SER A 295 28.97 -3.23 20.04
CA SER A 295 30.19 -4.03 20.05
C SER A 295 30.74 -3.88 21.46
N SER A 296 30.67 -4.95 22.24
CA SER A 296 31.28 -5.00 23.54
C SER A 296 32.75 -4.69 23.29
N ALA A 297 33.16 -3.48 23.65
CA ALA A 297 34.55 -3.14 23.77
C ALA A 297 35.16 -4.22 24.67
N SER A 298 35.98 -5.09 24.09
CA SER A 298 36.82 -6.00 24.83
C SER A 298 37.85 -5.14 25.55
N GLY A 299 37.45 -4.67 26.73
CA GLY A 299 38.35 -4.16 27.75
C GLY A 299 39.38 -5.24 28.06
N GLY A 300 40.63 -4.80 28.15
CA GLY A 300 41.79 -5.66 28.32
C GLY A 300 41.70 -6.52 29.57
N LEU A 301 42.21 -7.73 29.43
CA LEU A 301 42.77 -8.50 30.53
C LEU A 301 44.24 -8.70 30.20
N GLY A 302 45.07 -8.00 30.98
CA GLY A 302 46.51 -8.18 30.98
C GLY A 302 46.85 -9.63 31.31
N THR A 303 47.72 -10.21 30.52
CA THR A 303 48.44 -11.43 30.87
C THR A 303 49.89 -11.04 31.11
N SER A 304 50.26 -11.13 32.40
CA SER A 304 51.64 -11.23 32.85
C SER A 304 52.27 -12.45 32.18
N LEU A 305 53.31 -12.23 31.38
CA LEU A 305 54.25 -13.28 30.98
C LEU A 305 55.67 -12.73 31.14
N HIS A 306 56.23 -13.11 32.28
CA HIS A 306 57.63 -13.07 32.60
C HIS A 306 58.32 -14.16 31.77
N PHE A 307 59.21 -13.83 30.83
CA PHE A 307 60.31 -14.72 30.46
C PHE A 307 61.50 -13.96 29.83
N MET A 308 62.63 -14.21 30.48
CA MET A 308 64.04 -13.88 30.27
C MET A 308 64.58 -13.53 28.87
N GLU A 309 65.48 -12.55 28.93
CA GLU A 309 66.75 -12.34 28.21
C GLU A 309 67.32 -13.47 27.33
N ARG A 310 67.78 -13.04 26.15
CA ARG A 310 69.00 -13.38 25.35
C ARG A 310 68.68 -12.91 23.91
N GLY A 311 69.46 -12.14 23.17
CA GLY A 311 70.87 -11.75 23.17
C GLY A 311 71.23 -11.50 21.70
N ILE A 312 72.05 -10.46 21.46
CA ILE A 312 72.52 -9.88 20.17
C ILE A 312 71.55 -8.90 19.52
#